data_AF-A0A377C2B4-F1
#
_entry.id   AF-A0A377C2B4-F1
#
_cell.length_a   1.000
_cell.length_b   1.000
_cell.length_c   1.000
_cell.angle_alpha   90.00
_cell.angle_beta   90.00
_cell.angle_gamma   90.00
#
_symmetry.space_group_name_H-M   'P 1'
#
loop_
_entity.id
_entity.type
_entity.pdbx_description
1 polymer ?
#
loop_
_entity_poly.entity_id
_entity_poly.type
_entity_poly.pdbx_seq_one_letter_code
_entity_poly.pdbx_strand_id
1 'polypeptide(L)'
;MTAGKPRKYLWSDDEAKGIQLNKDIFVTDDADVSDPHGEFYSEHELYPLLSEYASSSLNVLVRRVDEKKSKKGAFKSNKWVHPDVIGVQDIGHNWSSLTKDAVSILGGKRAFLWSFEVKKSLVISNVREAYFQTVSNSSWSHYGYLVAASIENNCIDELTVLNAAHGIGVILLDVHNPSESQILLQAKEKISLDWQTINRLIELNPDFKEYIDLINQFSLNKKLK
;
A
#
# COMPACT_ATOMS: atom_id res chain seq x y z
N MET A 1 3.89 15.34 62.00
CA MET A 1 4.85 14.26 61.71
C MET A 1 5.71 14.69 60.53
N THR A 2 7.00 14.86 60.80
CA THR A 2 8.17 15.03 59.90
C THR A 2 8.29 13.85 58.92
N ALA A 3 8.98 13.82 57.77
CA ALA A 3 10.03 14.59 57.09
C ALA A 3 9.87 14.27 55.56
N GLY A 4 10.19 15.10 54.57
CA GLY A 4 11.53 15.55 54.14
C GLY A 4 11.69 15.27 52.62
N LYS A 5 12.04 16.27 51.80
CA LYS A 5 12.73 16.06 50.50
C LYS A 5 14.25 16.10 50.79
N PRO A 6 15.21 15.51 50.01
CA PRO A 6 15.17 15.37 48.54
C PRO A 6 16.05 14.22 47.88
N ARG A 7 16.14 14.28 46.53
CA ARG A 7 17.26 13.99 45.58
C ARG A 7 17.47 12.61 44.89
N LYS A 8 17.84 12.76 43.60
CA LYS A 8 18.23 11.84 42.52
C LYS A 8 19.39 10.90 42.87
N TYR A 9 19.40 9.69 42.27
CA TYR A 9 20.56 8.88 41.80
C TYR A 9 19.96 7.72 40.96
N LEU A 10 20.53 7.13 39.91
CA LEU A 10 21.76 7.25 39.13
C LEU A 10 21.47 6.47 37.83
N TRP A 11 21.98 6.90 36.67
CA TRP A 11 22.04 6.04 35.48
C TRP A 11 22.84 4.78 35.81
N SER A 12 22.36 3.62 35.37
CA SER A 12 23.20 2.44 35.13
C SER A 12 23.20 2.27 33.62
N ASP A 13 24.31 2.66 33.00
CA ASP A 13 24.66 2.18 31.67
C ASP A 13 25.05 0.70 31.79
N ASP A 14 24.94 0.02 30.65
CA ASP A 14 25.39 -1.34 30.36
C ASP A 14 24.45 -2.47 30.81
N GLU A 15 23.60 -2.95 29.90
CA GLU A 15 24.05 -3.97 28.94
C GLU A 15 22.96 -4.34 27.91
N ALA A 16 23.41 -4.47 26.67
CA ALA A 16 22.84 -5.31 25.61
C ALA A 16 21.45 -4.94 25.05
N LYS A 17 21.47 -4.16 23.96
CA LYS A 17 20.94 -4.61 22.65
C LYS A 17 21.36 -3.62 21.57
N GLY A 18 22.41 -3.99 20.83
CA GLY A 18 22.71 -3.37 19.56
C GLY A 18 21.54 -3.59 18.60
N ILE A 19 20.66 -2.60 18.52
CA ILE A 19 19.81 -2.41 17.35
C ILE A 19 20.62 -1.50 16.44
N GLN A 20 21.29 -2.12 15.47
CA GLN A 20 21.85 -1.42 14.33
C GLN A 20 20.67 -0.78 13.60
N LEU A 21 20.48 0.51 13.83
CA LEU A 21 19.56 1.34 13.07
C LEU A 21 20.11 1.35 11.64
N ASN A 22 19.49 0.58 10.74
CA ASN A 22 19.77 0.69 9.30
C ASN A 22 19.38 2.11 8.90
N LYS A 23 20.42 2.92 8.70
CA LYS A 23 20.36 4.32 8.34
C LYS A 23 20.36 4.41 6.83
N ASP A 24 19.28 3.91 6.23
CA ASP A 24 18.92 4.22 4.83
C ASP A 24 17.54 4.90 4.86
N ILE A 25 17.44 5.98 5.63
CA ILE A 25 16.40 6.99 5.41
C ILE A 25 16.96 7.87 4.30
N PHE A 26 16.54 7.62 3.07
CA PHE A 26 16.66 8.62 2.01
C PHE A 26 15.66 9.73 2.34
N VAL A 27 16.08 10.66 3.20
CA VAL A 27 15.49 11.99 3.25
C VAL A 27 16.04 12.68 2.01
N THR A 28 15.27 12.68 0.92
CA THR A 28 15.45 13.67 -0.12
C THR A 28 14.97 14.99 0.48
N ASP A 29 15.90 15.77 1.02
CA ASP A 29 15.70 17.21 1.14
C ASP A 29 15.34 17.72 -0.27
N ASP A 30 14.29 18.52 -0.36
CA ASP A 30 13.69 19.09 -1.59
C ASP A 30 12.70 18.22 -2.37
N ALA A 31 11.81 17.49 -1.67
CA ALA A 31 10.49 17.27 -2.25
C ALA A 31 9.73 18.60 -2.18
N ASP A 32 9.74 19.35 -3.29
CA ASP A 32 8.88 20.51 -3.50
C ASP A 32 7.43 20.05 -3.28
N VAL A 33 6.90 20.30 -2.08
CA VAL A 33 5.52 19.96 -1.76
C VAL A 33 4.67 20.93 -2.56
N SER A 34 4.24 20.45 -3.73
CA SER A 34 3.46 21.24 -4.66
C SER A 34 2.26 21.85 -3.94
N ASP A 35 2.16 23.17 -4.08
CA ASP A 35 1.03 23.99 -3.65
C ASP A 35 -0.28 23.27 -4.05
N PRO A 36 -1.33 23.22 -3.21
CA PRO A 36 -2.53 22.49 -3.53
C PRO A 36 -3.24 23.21 -4.69
N HIS A 37 -2.86 22.87 -5.92
CA HIS A 37 -3.59 23.24 -7.12
C HIS A 37 -4.94 22.53 -7.02
N GLY A 38 -5.91 23.28 -6.49
CA GLY A 38 -7.26 22.83 -6.21
C GLY A 38 -8.04 22.54 -7.48
N GLU A 39 -7.67 21.47 -8.18
CA GLU A 39 -8.47 20.92 -9.25
C GLU A 39 -9.52 19.95 -8.69
N PHE A 40 -10.68 19.94 -9.35
CA PHE A 40 -11.89 19.26 -8.92
C PHE A 40 -11.89 17.75 -9.23
N TYR A 41 -10.74 17.07 -9.08
CA TYR A 41 -10.69 15.63 -9.32
C TYR A 41 -11.56 14.87 -8.32
N SER A 42 -12.38 13.97 -8.83
CA SER A 42 -12.94 12.85 -8.08
C SER A 42 -11.89 11.75 -7.92
N GLU A 43 -12.04 10.90 -6.91
CA GLU A 43 -11.14 9.75 -6.70
C GLU A 43 -11.09 8.84 -7.94
N HIS A 44 -12.21 8.68 -8.64
CA HIS A 44 -12.30 7.91 -9.88
C HIS A 44 -11.39 8.42 -11.00
N GLU A 45 -11.20 9.75 -11.10
CA GLU A 45 -10.34 10.36 -12.10
C GLU A 45 -8.84 10.14 -11.81
N LEU A 46 -8.50 9.76 -10.57
CA LEU A 46 -7.11 9.46 -10.18
C LEU A 46 -6.69 8.03 -10.56
N TYR A 47 -7.64 7.10 -10.81
CA TYR A 47 -7.30 5.69 -11.07
C TYR A 47 -6.47 5.49 -12.36
N PRO A 48 -6.80 6.15 -13.50
CA PRO A 48 -5.96 6.05 -14.69
C PRO A 48 -4.55 6.60 -14.48
N LEU A 49 -4.42 7.71 -13.75
CA LEU A 49 -3.13 8.35 -13.44
C LEU A 49 -2.28 7.44 -12.53
N LEU A 50 -2.90 6.86 -11.50
CA LEU A 50 -2.25 5.83 -10.68
C LEU A 50 -1.83 4.62 -11.51
N SER A 51 -2.65 4.20 -12.47
CA SER A 51 -2.30 3.08 -13.36
C SER A 51 -1.08 3.38 -14.23
N GLU A 52 -0.96 4.60 -14.74
CA GLU A 52 0.19 5.05 -15.52
C GLU A 52 1.46 5.06 -14.67
N TYR A 53 1.41 5.69 -13.49
CA TYR A 53 2.53 5.72 -12.55
C TYR A 53 2.96 4.31 -12.11
N ALA A 54 2.00 3.48 -11.68
CA ALA A 54 2.28 2.14 -11.20
C ALA A 54 2.93 1.27 -12.29
N SER A 55 2.46 1.36 -13.53
CA SER A 55 3.03 0.59 -14.63
C SER A 55 4.41 1.10 -15.05
N SER A 56 4.58 2.42 -15.20
CA SER A 56 5.81 3.02 -15.73
C SER A 56 6.95 3.04 -14.72
N SER A 57 6.64 3.32 -13.45
CA SER A 57 7.64 3.62 -12.42
C SER A 57 7.82 2.47 -11.44
N LEU A 58 6.76 1.71 -11.15
CA LEU A 58 6.81 0.61 -10.17
C LEU A 58 6.82 -0.79 -10.82
N ASN A 59 6.63 -0.88 -12.14
CA ASN A 59 6.42 -2.13 -12.87
C ASN A 59 5.27 -2.97 -12.27
N VAL A 60 4.20 -2.30 -11.84
CA VAL A 60 3.00 -2.91 -11.27
C VAL A 60 1.86 -2.77 -12.26
N LEU A 61 1.32 -3.90 -12.73
CA LEU A 61 0.12 -3.91 -13.55
C LEU A 61 -1.10 -3.86 -12.65
N VAL A 62 -1.90 -2.80 -12.78
CA VAL A 62 -3.05 -2.56 -11.90
C VAL A 62 -4.40 -2.77 -12.58
N ARG A 63 -5.43 -3.00 -11.76
CA ARG A 63 -6.84 -3.05 -12.14
C ARG A 63 -7.70 -2.41 -11.07
N ARG A 64 -8.77 -1.74 -11.49
CA ARG A 64 -9.78 -1.20 -10.58
C ARG A 64 -10.72 -2.29 -10.10
N VAL A 65 -11.11 -2.27 -8.83
CA VAL A 65 -12.18 -3.10 -8.25
C VAL A 65 -13.44 -2.27 -8.14
N ASP A 66 -14.51 -2.67 -8.83
CA ASP A 66 -15.79 -1.97 -8.73
C ASP A 66 -16.63 -2.46 -7.56
N GLU A 67 -16.63 -1.72 -6.46
CA GLU A 67 -17.46 -1.98 -5.29
C GLU A 67 -18.95 -2.12 -5.66
N LYS A 68 -19.43 -1.37 -6.68
CA LYS A 68 -20.83 -1.44 -7.17
C LYS A 68 -21.14 -2.73 -7.92
N LYS A 69 -20.16 -3.52 -8.33
CA LYS A 69 -20.37 -4.86 -8.90
C LYS A 69 -20.47 -5.94 -7.81
N SER A 70 -20.19 -5.61 -6.55
CA SER A 70 -20.27 -6.57 -5.46
C SER A 70 -21.70 -7.09 -5.25
N LYS A 71 -21.80 -8.31 -4.70
CA LYS A 71 -23.06 -8.93 -4.28
C LYS A 71 -23.87 -7.95 -3.41
N LYS A 72 -25.20 -7.88 -3.64
CA LYS A 72 -26.12 -7.00 -2.89
C LYS A 72 -26.07 -7.34 -1.39
N GLY A 73 -26.15 -6.32 -0.54
CA GLY A 73 -26.17 -6.46 0.91
C GLY A 73 -25.29 -5.42 1.61
N ALA A 74 -25.03 -5.64 2.90
CA ALA A 74 -24.28 -4.71 3.77
C ALA A 74 -22.85 -4.39 3.30
N PHE A 75 -22.32 -5.10 2.30
CA PHE A 75 -20.94 -4.96 1.82
C PHE A 75 -20.82 -4.20 0.49
N LYS A 76 -21.92 -3.99 -0.25
CA LYS A 76 -21.86 -3.45 -1.62
C LYS A 76 -21.37 -1.99 -1.70
N SER A 77 -21.71 -1.19 -0.71
CA SER A 77 -21.30 0.21 -0.59
C SER A 77 -20.55 0.44 0.73
N ASN A 78 -19.95 -0.62 1.28
CA ASN A 78 -19.21 -0.52 2.52
C ASN A 78 -17.77 -0.16 2.21
N LYS A 79 -17.42 1.06 2.60
CA LYS A 79 -16.09 1.64 2.41
C LYS A 79 -14.96 0.88 3.13
N TRP A 80 -15.28 -0.06 4.02
CA TRP A 80 -14.33 -0.85 4.82
C TRP A 80 -14.12 -2.28 4.29
N VAL A 81 -14.48 -2.55 3.03
CA VAL A 81 -14.41 -3.91 2.47
C VAL A 81 -13.52 -3.99 1.25
N HIS A 82 -13.70 -3.10 0.28
CA HIS A 82 -13.10 -3.26 -1.05
C HIS A 82 -11.92 -2.30 -1.19
N PRO A 83 -10.75 -2.78 -1.66
CA PRO A 83 -9.74 -1.86 -2.18
C PRO A 83 -10.26 -1.18 -3.45
N ASP A 84 -9.74 0.00 -3.78
CA ASP A 84 -10.13 0.71 -5.00
C ASP A 84 -9.41 0.14 -6.22
N VAL A 85 -8.10 -0.05 -6.08
CA VAL A 85 -7.20 -0.53 -7.14
C VAL A 85 -6.30 -1.62 -6.57
N ILE A 86 -6.03 -2.64 -7.36
CA ILE A 86 -5.22 -3.80 -7.02
C ILE A 86 -4.17 -4.01 -8.10
N GLY A 87 -3.02 -4.57 -7.76
CA GLY A 87 -1.92 -4.71 -8.70
C GLY A 87 -1.05 -5.93 -8.49
N VAL A 88 -0.40 -6.35 -9.57
CA VAL A 88 0.58 -7.44 -9.56
C VAL A 88 1.90 -6.95 -10.12
N GLN A 89 2.98 -7.24 -9.40
CA GLN A 89 4.35 -6.94 -9.82
C GLN A 89 5.05 -8.25 -10.17
N ASP A 90 5.39 -8.45 -11.45
CA ASP A 90 6.14 -9.63 -11.90
C ASP A 90 7.65 -9.44 -11.66
N ILE A 91 8.16 -10.02 -10.58
CA ILE A 91 9.59 -10.00 -10.25
C ILE A 91 10.42 -10.87 -11.19
N GLY A 92 9.79 -11.82 -11.88
CA GLY A 92 10.42 -12.72 -12.81
C GLY A 92 10.30 -12.29 -14.26
N HIS A 93 9.81 -11.10 -14.60
CA HIS A 93 9.47 -10.73 -15.98
C HIS A 93 10.60 -11.05 -17.00
N ASN A 94 11.86 -10.76 -16.63
CA ASN A 94 13.05 -11.02 -17.46
C ASN A 94 13.67 -12.42 -17.31
N TRP A 95 13.11 -13.31 -16.48
CA TRP A 95 13.65 -14.65 -16.29
C TRP A 95 13.25 -15.60 -17.41
N SER A 96 14.13 -16.57 -17.68
CA SER A 96 13.83 -17.68 -18.57
C SER A 96 12.63 -18.49 -18.07
N SER A 97 11.92 -19.15 -18.99
CA SER A 97 10.80 -20.05 -18.64
C SER A 97 11.22 -21.16 -17.68
N LEU A 98 12.40 -21.75 -17.85
CA LEU A 98 12.91 -22.81 -16.96
C LEU A 98 13.10 -22.33 -15.52
N THR A 99 13.60 -21.11 -15.33
CA THR A 99 13.75 -20.51 -13.99
C THR A 99 12.39 -20.25 -13.35
N LYS A 100 11.44 -19.69 -14.13
CA LYS A 100 10.07 -19.46 -13.69
C LYS A 100 9.38 -20.75 -13.23
N ASP A 101 9.54 -21.82 -13.99
CA ASP A 101 8.97 -23.14 -13.67
C ASP A 101 9.60 -23.72 -12.39
N ALA A 102 10.93 -23.67 -12.27
CA ALA A 102 11.63 -24.14 -11.08
C ALA A 102 11.21 -23.39 -9.81
N VAL A 103 11.09 -22.06 -9.88
CA VAL A 103 10.65 -21.24 -8.73
C VAL A 103 9.21 -21.58 -8.35
N SER A 104 8.31 -21.79 -9.31
CA SER A 104 6.94 -22.25 -9.03
C SER A 104 6.91 -23.60 -8.31
N ILE A 105 7.71 -24.57 -8.78
CA ILE A 105 7.77 -25.92 -8.18
C ILE A 105 8.33 -25.87 -6.76
N LEU A 106 9.35 -25.04 -6.53
CA LEU A 106 10.01 -24.88 -5.24
C LEU A 106 9.23 -23.98 -4.28
N GLY A 107 8.08 -23.42 -4.69
CA GLY A 107 7.25 -22.54 -3.87
C GLY A 107 7.86 -21.15 -3.62
N GLY A 108 8.78 -20.71 -4.47
CA GLY A 108 9.33 -19.37 -4.40
C GLY A 108 8.34 -18.30 -4.86
N LYS A 109 8.53 -17.07 -4.38
CA LYS A 109 7.73 -15.92 -4.82
C LYS A 109 8.01 -15.66 -6.31
N ARG A 110 6.95 -15.41 -7.08
CA ARG A 110 7.02 -15.00 -8.50
C ARG A 110 6.37 -13.66 -8.78
N ALA A 111 5.63 -13.13 -7.82
CA ALA A 111 5.03 -11.81 -7.93
C ALA A 111 4.76 -11.22 -6.54
N PHE A 112 4.68 -9.91 -6.47
CA PHE A 112 4.10 -9.20 -5.34
C PHE A 112 2.69 -8.72 -5.68
N LEU A 113 1.84 -8.69 -4.66
CA LEU A 113 0.46 -8.23 -4.76
C LEU A 113 0.38 -6.88 -4.07
N TRP A 114 -0.19 -5.91 -4.78
CA TRP A 114 -0.35 -4.54 -4.37
C TRP A 114 -1.83 -4.23 -4.21
N SER A 115 -2.15 -3.37 -3.26
CA SER A 115 -3.50 -2.89 -3.01
C SER A 115 -3.45 -1.42 -2.66
N PHE A 116 -4.29 -0.63 -3.31
CA PHE A 116 -4.31 0.82 -3.23
C PHE A 116 -5.70 1.30 -2.81
N GLU A 117 -5.73 2.17 -1.81
CA GLU A 117 -6.88 3.01 -1.48
C GLU A 117 -6.54 4.43 -1.92
N VAL A 118 -7.45 5.07 -2.66
CA VAL A 118 -7.19 6.38 -3.27
C VAL A 118 -8.05 7.44 -2.61
N LYS A 119 -7.45 8.60 -2.34
CA LYS A 119 -8.14 9.78 -1.81
C LYS A 119 -7.82 10.99 -2.66
N LYS A 120 -8.78 11.90 -2.75
CA LYS A 120 -8.52 13.20 -3.39
C LYS A 120 -7.45 13.98 -2.63
N SER A 121 -7.66 14.18 -1.34
CA SER A 121 -6.79 14.99 -0.51
C SER A 121 -6.75 14.46 0.93
N LEU A 122 -5.58 14.54 1.56
CA LEU A 122 -5.40 14.25 2.98
C LEU A 122 -5.21 15.55 3.75
N VAL A 123 -6.08 15.74 4.73
CA VAL A 123 -6.12 16.89 5.63
C VAL A 123 -6.29 16.38 7.07
N ILE A 124 -6.02 17.20 8.08
CA ILE A 124 -6.08 16.76 9.51
C ILE A 124 -7.41 16.06 9.83
N SER A 125 -8.52 16.55 9.28
CA SER A 125 -9.85 16.05 9.60
C SER A 125 -10.14 14.65 9.05
N ASN A 126 -9.41 14.17 8.03
CA ASN A 126 -9.67 12.89 7.38
C ASN A 126 -8.49 11.91 7.37
N VAL A 127 -7.26 12.37 7.65
CA VAL A 127 -6.03 11.57 7.45
C VAL A 127 -6.07 10.21 8.18
N ARG A 128 -6.54 10.20 9.43
CA ARG A 128 -6.66 8.95 10.20
C ARG A 128 -7.73 8.02 9.62
N GLU A 129 -8.88 8.56 9.25
CA GLU A 129 -9.96 7.76 8.68
C GLU A 129 -9.53 7.13 7.36
N ALA A 130 -8.94 7.91 6.45
CA ALA A 130 -8.41 7.43 5.19
C ALA A 130 -7.33 6.36 5.38
N TYR A 131 -6.41 6.58 6.34
CA TYR A 131 -5.37 5.62 6.64
C TYR A 131 -5.94 4.30 7.18
N PHE A 132 -6.85 4.34 8.15
CA PHE A 132 -7.47 3.12 8.68
C PHE A 132 -8.40 2.44 7.69
N GLN A 133 -9.02 3.19 6.78
CA GLN A 133 -9.75 2.62 5.66
C GLN A 133 -8.80 1.80 4.78
N THR A 134 -7.63 2.36 4.46
CA THR A 134 -6.57 1.66 3.72
C THR A 134 -6.09 0.42 4.47
N VAL A 135 -5.88 0.50 5.78
CA VAL A 135 -5.52 -0.67 6.61
C VAL A 135 -6.58 -1.77 6.46
N SER A 136 -7.87 -1.43 6.57
CA SER A 136 -8.97 -2.39 6.43
C SER A 136 -9.01 -3.04 5.04
N ASN A 137 -8.82 -2.24 3.99
CA ASN A 137 -9.06 -2.66 2.61
C ASN A 137 -7.84 -3.29 1.91
N SER A 138 -6.62 -3.00 2.39
CA SER A 138 -5.38 -3.32 1.68
C SER A 138 -4.39 -4.20 2.46
N SER A 139 -4.59 -4.43 3.76
CA SER A 139 -3.68 -5.24 4.60
C SER A 139 -3.63 -6.73 4.25
N TRP A 140 -4.45 -7.19 3.30
CA TRP A 140 -4.42 -8.56 2.82
C TRP A 140 -3.27 -8.83 1.84
N SER A 141 -2.74 -7.79 1.20
CA SER A 141 -1.74 -7.83 0.13
C SER A 141 -0.29 -7.80 0.66
N HIS A 142 0.71 -7.92 -0.23
CA HIS A 142 2.12 -7.77 0.16
C HIS A 142 2.44 -6.29 0.47
N TYR A 143 1.86 -5.38 -0.31
CA TYR A 143 2.03 -3.94 -0.15
C TYR A 143 0.70 -3.20 -0.24
N GLY A 144 0.27 -2.60 0.86
CA GLY A 144 -0.88 -1.70 0.91
C GLY A 144 -0.43 -0.25 0.86
N TYR A 145 -1.05 0.56 0.00
CA TYR A 145 -0.76 1.98 -0.15
C TYR A 145 -2.01 2.85 -0.05
N LEU A 146 -1.88 3.95 0.69
CA LEU A 146 -2.78 5.09 0.63
C LEU A 146 -2.23 6.06 -0.42
N VAL A 147 -3.01 6.34 -1.45
CA VAL A 147 -2.64 7.24 -2.55
C VAL A 147 -3.44 8.52 -2.41
N ALA A 148 -2.80 9.68 -2.53
CA ALA A 148 -3.50 10.97 -2.55
C ALA A 148 -2.92 11.92 -3.59
N ALA A 149 -3.78 12.75 -4.19
CA ALA A 149 -3.35 13.80 -5.12
C ALA A 149 -2.82 15.06 -4.41
N SER A 150 -3.18 15.24 -3.13
CA SER A 150 -2.69 16.34 -2.30
C SER A 150 -2.66 15.93 -0.84
N ILE A 151 -1.64 16.35 -0.10
CA ILE A 151 -1.45 16.03 1.32
C ILE A 151 -1.04 17.32 2.04
N GLU A 152 -1.80 17.72 3.05
CA GLU A 152 -1.40 18.86 3.90
C GLU A 152 -0.11 18.54 4.68
N ASN A 153 0.81 19.50 4.76
CA ASN A 153 2.08 19.35 5.48
C ASN A 153 1.93 18.87 6.93
N ASN A 154 0.87 19.30 7.61
CA ASN A 154 0.55 18.93 8.99
C ASN A 154 0.12 17.45 9.16
N CYS A 155 -0.11 16.72 8.06
CA CYS A 155 -0.49 15.32 8.05
C CYS A 155 0.73 14.38 7.98
N ILE A 156 1.90 14.88 7.56
CA ILE A 156 3.10 14.08 7.31
C ILE A 156 3.59 13.39 8.58
N ASP A 157 3.64 14.10 9.71
CA ASP A 157 4.05 13.53 11.00
C ASP A 157 3.10 12.41 11.44
N GLU A 158 1.79 12.62 11.31
CA GLU A 158 0.77 11.62 11.66
C GLU A 158 0.86 10.39 10.75
N LEU A 159 0.99 10.59 9.43
CA LEU A 159 1.17 9.51 8.47
C LEU A 159 2.44 8.71 8.74
N THR A 160 3.52 9.37 9.17
CA THR A 160 4.78 8.71 9.54
C THR A 160 4.59 7.81 10.76
N VAL A 161 3.91 8.30 11.81
CA VAL A 161 3.58 7.49 13.00
C VAL A 161 2.69 6.30 12.63
N LEU A 162 1.67 6.53 11.80
CA LEU A 162 0.75 5.49 11.35
C LEU A 162 1.44 4.44 10.46
N ASN A 163 2.34 4.86 9.56
CA ASN A 163 3.17 3.98 8.73
C ASN A 163 4.05 3.08 9.60
N ALA A 164 4.75 3.65 10.58
CA ALA A 164 5.58 2.87 11.49
C ALA A 164 4.76 1.83 12.29
N ALA A 165 3.53 2.19 12.69
CA ALA A 165 2.66 1.33 13.48
C ALA A 165 1.96 0.22 12.67
N HIS A 166 1.55 0.50 11.42
CA HIS A 166 0.65 -0.37 10.66
C HIS A 166 1.19 -0.81 9.29
N GLY A 167 2.24 -0.16 8.77
CA GLY A 167 2.95 -0.58 7.57
C GLY A 167 2.29 -0.25 6.23
N ILE A 168 1.24 0.57 6.20
CA ILE A 168 0.67 1.07 4.94
C ILE A 168 1.55 2.20 4.42
N GLY A 169 1.98 2.09 3.17
CA GLY A 169 2.75 3.13 2.51
C GLY A 169 1.89 4.31 2.05
N VAL A 170 2.52 5.41 1.69
CA VAL A 170 1.85 6.61 1.18
C VAL A 170 2.47 7.01 -0.14
N ILE A 171 1.62 7.23 -1.15
CA ILE A 171 2.00 7.76 -2.46
C ILE A 171 1.35 9.13 -2.64
N LEU A 172 2.16 10.12 -2.98
CA LEU A 172 1.70 11.40 -3.52
C LEU A 172 1.65 11.28 -5.04
N LEU A 173 0.44 11.32 -5.58
CA LEU A 173 0.18 11.20 -7.01
C LEU A 173 0.22 12.58 -7.64
N ASP A 174 1.12 12.79 -8.60
CA ASP A 174 1.15 14.01 -9.40
C ASP A 174 0.09 13.91 -10.51
N VAL A 175 -0.91 14.80 -10.46
CA VAL A 175 -2.05 14.80 -11.37
C VAL A 175 -1.73 15.37 -12.75
N HIS A 176 -0.67 16.17 -12.86
CA HIS A 176 -0.26 16.80 -14.12
C HIS A 176 0.79 15.97 -14.85
N ASN A 177 1.67 15.31 -14.10
CA ASN A 177 2.69 14.43 -14.62
C ASN A 177 2.80 13.16 -13.76
N PRO A 178 1.99 12.12 -14.04
CA PRO A 178 1.96 10.89 -13.25
C PRO A 178 3.33 10.23 -13.05
N SER A 179 4.27 10.41 -13.98
CA SER A 179 5.64 9.88 -13.87
C SER A 179 6.48 10.53 -12.76
N GLU A 180 6.10 11.72 -12.30
CA GLU A 180 6.75 12.45 -11.19
C GLU A 180 6.08 12.18 -9.84
N SER A 181 5.10 11.27 -9.79
CA SER A 181 4.50 10.82 -8.53
C SER A 181 5.54 10.14 -7.64
N GLN A 182 5.33 10.18 -6.32
CA GLN A 182 6.36 9.79 -5.35
C GLN A 182 5.81 8.86 -4.28
N ILE A 183 6.59 7.84 -3.91
CA ILE A 183 6.38 7.11 -2.66
C ILE A 183 6.95 7.99 -1.53
N LEU A 184 6.08 8.64 -0.77
CA LEU A 184 6.49 9.44 0.40
C LEU A 184 6.87 8.55 1.58
N LEU A 185 6.11 7.48 1.80
CA LEU A 185 6.36 6.52 2.88
C LEU A 185 6.29 5.11 2.30
N GLN A 186 7.35 4.34 2.49
CA GLN A 186 7.42 2.97 1.97
C GLN A 186 6.43 2.05 2.71
N ALA A 187 5.67 1.24 1.98
CA ALA A 187 4.87 0.18 2.58
C ALA A 187 5.77 -0.94 3.12
N LYS A 188 5.42 -1.48 4.28
CA LYS A 188 6.11 -2.64 4.84
C LYS A 188 5.64 -3.90 4.13
N GLU A 189 6.58 -4.67 3.57
CA GLU A 189 6.26 -5.96 2.95
C GLU A 189 5.61 -6.90 3.97
N LYS A 190 4.41 -7.39 3.64
CA LYS A 190 3.77 -8.46 4.39
C LYS A 190 4.21 -9.81 3.84
N ILE A 191 4.88 -10.61 4.68
CA ILE A 191 5.41 -11.93 4.31
C ILE A 191 4.29 -12.94 4.00
N SER A 192 3.18 -12.86 4.75
CA SER A 192 2.05 -13.77 4.62
C SER A 192 0.77 -13.01 4.28
N LEU A 193 0.15 -13.38 3.16
CA LEU A 193 -1.12 -12.82 2.72
C LEU A 193 -2.27 -13.24 3.62
N ASP A 194 -3.27 -12.36 3.75
CA ASP A 194 -4.51 -12.71 4.45
C ASP A 194 -5.46 -13.45 3.50
N TRP A 195 -5.31 -14.78 3.46
CA TRP A 195 -6.12 -15.63 2.61
C TRP A 195 -7.60 -15.65 2.97
N GLN A 196 -7.99 -15.36 4.21
CA GLN A 196 -9.40 -15.28 4.59
C GLN A 196 -10.05 -14.06 3.96
N THR A 197 -9.37 -12.91 4.01
CA THR A 197 -9.84 -11.68 3.36
C THR A 197 -9.85 -11.82 1.83
N ILE A 198 -8.81 -12.42 1.24
CA ILE A 198 -8.76 -12.72 -0.20
C ILE A 198 -9.96 -13.60 -0.61
N ASN A 199 -10.19 -14.72 0.09
CA ASN A 199 -11.29 -15.63 -0.23
C ASN A 199 -12.66 -14.93 -0.13
N ARG A 200 -12.83 -14.07 0.89
CA ARG A 200 -14.04 -13.27 1.03
C ARG A 200 -14.21 -12.29 -0.13
N LEU A 201 -13.15 -11.61 -0.58
CA LEU A 201 -13.20 -10.68 -1.70
C LEU A 201 -13.54 -11.38 -3.03
N ILE A 202 -12.98 -12.57 -3.28
CA ILE A 202 -13.31 -13.41 -4.44
C ILE A 202 -14.81 -13.72 -4.48
N GLU A 203 -15.39 -14.05 -3.32
CA GLU A 203 -16.82 -14.35 -3.22
C GLU A 203 -17.70 -13.09 -3.35
N LEU A 204 -17.21 -11.93 -2.94
CA LEU A 204 -18.00 -10.70 -2.93
C LEU A 204 -18.00 -9.96 -4.26
N ASN A 205 -16.87 -9.89 -4.94
CA ASN A 205 -16.65 -8.99 -6.08
C ASN A 205 -16.11 -9.72 -7.32
N PRO A 206 -16.80 -9.66 -8.47
CA PRO A 206 -16.35 -10.34 -9.69
C PRO A 206 -15.04 -9.78 -10.26
N ASP A 207 -14.76 -8.48 -10.11
CA ASP A 207 -13.52 -7.88 -10.62
C ASP A 207 -12.31 -8.41 -9.83
N PHE A 208 -12.46 -8.56 -8.50
CA PHE A 208 -11.43 -9.16 -7.66
C PHE A 208 -11.21 -10.64 -7.98
N LYS A 209 -12.30 -11.37 -8.27
CA LYS A 209 -12.22 -12.77 -8.70
C LYS A 209 -11.46 -12.92 -10.02
N GLU A 210 -11.75 -12.08 -11.02
CA GLU A 210 -11.04 -12.08 -12.30
C GLU A 210 -9.54 -11.82 -12.11
N TYR A 211 -9.18 -10.88 -11.24
CA TYR A 211 -7.80 -10.59 -10.90
C TYR A 211 -7.04 -11.80 -10.33
N ILE A 212 -7.64 -12.52 -9.38
CA ILE A 212 -7.02 -13.73 -8.82
C ILE A 212 -6.91 -14.83 -9.88
N ASP A 213 -7.88 -14.94 -10.79
CA ASP A 213 -7.80 -15.90 -11.90
C ASP A 213 -6.63 -15.58 -12.85
N LEU A 214 -6.40 -14.31 -13.17
CA LEU A 214 -5.26 -13.89 -13.97
C LEU A 214 -3.92 -14.19 -13.29
N ILE A 215 -3.82 -13.99 -11.98
CA ILE A 215 -2.63 -14.37 -11.21
C ILE A 215 -2.41 -15.90 -11.27
N ASN A 216 -3.48 -16.69 -11.16
CA ASN A 216 -3.39 -18.14 -11.28
C ASN A 216 -2.88 -18.54 -12.67
N GLN A 217 -3.36 -17.90 -13.75
CA GLN A 217 -2.88 -18.13 -15.11
C GLN A 217 -1.39 -17.78 -15.26
N PHE A 218 -0.97 -16.64 -14.70
CA PHE A 218 0.43 -16.20 -14.67
C PHE A 218 1.35 -17.20 -13.94
N SER A 219 0.89 -17.72 -12.80
CA SER A 219 1.63 -18.73 -12.02
C SER A 219 1.69 -20.08 -12.72
N LEU A 220 0.60 -20.47 -13.38
CA LEU A 220 0.44 -21.80 -13.94
C LEU A 220 1.13 -22.00 -15.29
N ASN A 221 1.30 -20.94 -16.11
CA ASN A 221 1.90 -20.98 -17.45
C ASN A 221 1.75 -22.36 -18.13
N LYS A 222 0.51 -22.87 -18.11
CA LYS A 222 0.20 -24.17 -18.70
C LYS A 222 0.46 -23.97 -20.17
N LYS A 223 1.41 -24.71 -20.73
CA LYS A 223 1.54 -24.88 -22.17
C LYS A 223 0.15 -25.27 -22.69
N LEU A 224 -0.58 -24.31 -23.25
CA LEU A 224 -1.70 -24.60 -24.12
C LEU A 224 -1.07 -25.23 -25.36
N LYS A 225 -1.15 -26.55 -25.42
CA LYS A 225 -0.97 -27.31 -26.66
C LYS A 225 -2.22 -27.15 -27.52
#